data_AF-A0A0Q9PR25-F1
#
_entry.id   AF-A0A0Q9PR25-F1
#
_cell.length_a   1.000
_cell.length_b   1.000
_cell.length_c   1.000
_cell.angle_alpha   90.00
_cell.angle_beta   90.00
_cell.angle_gamma   90.00
#
_symmetry.space_group_name_H-M   'P 1'
#
loop_
_entity.id
_entity.type
_entity.pdbx_description
1 polymer ?
#
loop_
_entity_poly.entity_id
_entity_poly.type
_entity_poly.pdbx_seq_one_letter_code
_entity_poly.pdbx_strand_id
1 'polypeptide(L)' 'MQANTIRFKNKSIPVMNFTHKRSQMELLSTKLKEYELHFEFRRKLKMISMIEIIGDVAIFKYNDGTKLYLEVS' A
#
# COMPACT_ATOMS: atom_id res chain seq x y z
N MET A 1 -5.02 7.58 14.82
CA MET A 1 -5.03 7.18 13.39
C MET A 1 -4.40 8.31 12.59
N GLN A 2 -3.30 8.04 11.87
CA GLN A 2 -2.73 9.02 10.94
C GLN A 2 -3.11 8.62 9.52
N ALA A 3 -3.84 9.51 8.84
CA ALA A 3 -4.10 9.40 7.42
C ALA A 3 -2.89 9.97 6.67
N ASN A 4 -2.11 9.07 6.08
CA ASN A 4 -0.99 9.42 5.22
C ASN A 4 -1.39 9.23 3.76
N THR A 5 -0.61 9.82 2.85
CA THR A 5 -0.79 9.61 1.41
C THR A 5 0.53 9.19 0.82
N ILE A 6 0.55 8.07 0.10
CA ILE A 6 1.70 7.67 -0.72
C ILE A 6 1.44 8.13 -2.14
N ARG A 7 2.37 8.90 -2.69
CA ARG A 7 2.42 9.16 -4.13
C ARG A 7 3.24 8.06 -4.79
N PHE A 8 2.57 7.20 -5.57
CA PHE A 8 3.23 6.15 -6.33
C PHE A 8 2.92 6.32 -7.82
N LYS A 9 3.95 6.58 -8.62
CA LYS A 9 3.84 7.06 -10.01
C LYS A 9 2.88 8.25 -10.12
N ASN A 10 1.84 8.11 -10.94
CA ASN A 10 0.86 9.15 -11.20
C ASN A 10 -0.40 9.04 -10.32
N LYS A 11 -0.33 8.23 -9.24
CA LYS A 11 -1.46 7.98 -8.35
C LYS A 11 -1.11 8.34 -6.92
N SER A 12 -1.99 9.11 -6.28
CA SER A 12 -1.97 9.32 -4.83
C SER A 12 -2.89 8.29 -4.19
N ILE A 13 -2.33 7.49 -3.30
CA ILE A 13 -3.04 6.40 -2.63
C ILE A 13 -3.14 6.77 -1.14
N PRO A 14 -4.36 6.84 -0.58
CA PRO A 14 -4.54 7.07 0.84
C PRO A 14 -4.09 5.83 1.62
N VAL A 15 -3.32 6.06 2.68
CA VAL A 15 -2.76 5.05 3.56
C VAL A 15 -3.18 5.33 5.00
N MET A 16 -3.92 4.42 5.61
CA MET A 16 -4.22 4.47 7.03
C MET A 16 -3.20 3.66 7.80
N ASN A 17 -2.42 4.33 8.63
CA ASN A 17 -1.49 3.66 9.52
C ASN A 17 -2.12 3.50 10.91
N PHE A 18 -2.40 2.25 11.29
CA PHE A 18 -2.91 1.88 12.61
C PHE A 18 -1.77 1.57 13.60
N THR A 19 -0.58 1.24 13.10
CA THR A 19 0.58 0.81 13.91
C THR A 19 1.39 1.97 14.50
N HIS A 20 1.14 3.23 14.10
CA HIS A 20 1.88 4.44 14.53
C HIS A 20 3.41 4.41 14.29
N LYS A 21 3.98 3.32 13.74
CA LYS A 21 5.38 3.21 13.35
C LYS A 21 5.60 3.92 12.02
N ARG A 22 6.52 4.90 12.00
CA ARG A 22 6.90 5.64 10.79
C ARG A 22 7.70 4.78 9.80
N SER A 23 8.48 3.82 10.31
CA SER A 23 9.29 2.89 9.49
C SER A 23 8.45 2.05 8.51
N GLN A 24 7.21 1.71 8.88
CA GLN A 24 6.33 0.90 8.05
C GLN A 24 5.95 1.58 6.72
N MET A 25 5.92 2.91 6.70
CA MET A 25 5.68 3.66 5.46
C MET A 25 6.86 3.58 4.50
N GLU A 26 8.08 3.60 5.02
CA GLU A 26 9.31 3.49 4.23
C GLU A 26 9.45 2.07 3.68
N LEU A 27 9.18 1.05 4.50
CA LEU A 27 9.15 -0.35 4.07
C LEU A 27 8.11 -0.59 2.98
N LEU A 28 6.88 -0.09 3.16
CA LEU A 28 5.84 -0.16 2.15
C LEU A 28 6.28 0.51 0.85
N SER A 29 6.88 1.70 0.91
CA SER A 29 7.39 2.41 -0.28
C SER A 29 8.45 1.60 -1.02
N THR A 30 9.39 0.99 -0.29
CA THR A 30 10.41 0.11 -0.86
C THR A 30 9.79 -1.12 -1.52
N LYS A 31 8.85 -1.79 -0.85
CA LYS A 31 8.11 -2.92 -1.44
C LYS A 31 7.35 -2.51 -2.69
N LEU A 32 6.68 -1.37 -2.69
CA LEU A 32 5.98 -0.86 -3.88
C LEU A 32 6.92 -0.66 -5.07
N LYS A 33 8.18 -0.23 -4.82
CA LYS A 33 9.21 -0.13 -5.86
C LYS A 33 9.67 -1.51 -6.36
N GLU A 34 9.83 -2.50 -5.48
CA GLU A 34 10.12 -3.89 -5.90
C GLU A 34 9.02 -4.42 -6.83
N TYR A 35 7.76 -4.21 -6.46
CA TYR A 35 6.60 -4.63 -7.24
C TYR A 35 6.33 -3.77 -8.49
N GLU A 36 7.09 -2.69 -8.69
CA GLU A 36 6.85 -1.74 -9.78
C GLU A 36 6.91 -2.39 -11.17
N LEU A 37 7.81 -3.35 -11.36
CA LEU A 37 8.03 -4.02 -12.63
C LEU A 37 7.08 -5.21 -12.84
N HIS A 38 6.37 -5.65 -11.79
CA HIS A 38 5.42 -6.76 -11.89
C HIS A 38 4.17 -6.33 -12.66
N PHE A 39 3.89 -7.01 -13.78
CA PHE A 39 2.74 -6.71 -14.65
C PHE A 39 1.41 -6.79 -13.90
N GLU A 40 1.19 -7.87 -13.15
CA GLU A 40 -0.03 -8.08 -12.35
C GLU A 40 -0.23 -6.99 -11.31
N PHE A 41 0.86 -6.58 -10.65
CA PHE A 41 0.80 -5.49 -9.68
C PHE A 41 0.44 -4.17 -10.34
N ARG A 42 1.04 -3.83 -11.50
CA ARG A 42 0.69 -2.60 -12.24
C ARG A 42 -0.78 -2.57 -12.68
N ARG A 43 -1.35 -3.72 -13.04
CA ARG A 43 -2.78 -3.84 -13.37
C ARG A 43 -3.64 -3.55 -12.13
N LYS A 44 -3.33 -4.19 -11.01
CA LYS A 44 -4.04 -4.03 -9.73
C LYS A 44 -3.85 -2.64 -9.12
N LEU A 45 -2.70 -1.99 -9.33
CA LEU A 45 -2.37 -0.65 -8.83
C LEU A 45 -3.41 0.40 -9.26
N LYS A 46 -3.90 0.29 -10.51
CA LYS A 46 -4.96 1.16 -11.04
C LYS A 46 -6.26 1.03 -10.25
N MET A 47 -6.53 -0.15 -9.71
CA MET A 47 -7.76 -0.47 -8.97
C MET A 47 -7.65 -0.25 -7.46
N ILE A 48 -6.47 0.05 -6.92
CA ILE A 48 -6.32 0.31 -5.46
C ILE A 48 -7.17 1.52 -5.07
N SER A 49 -8.04 1.35 -4.08
CA SER A 49 -8.75 2.44 -3.43
C SER A 49 -7.91 3.03 -2.31
N MET A 50 -7.30 2.16 -1.50
CA MET A 50 -6.72 2.53 -0.22
C MET A 50 -5.76 1.45 0.28
N ILE A 51 -4.83 1.83 1.16
CA ILE A 51 -3.96 0.90 1.87
C ILE A 51 -4.17 1.06 3.38
N GLU A 52 -4.23 -0.05 4.10
CA GLU A 52 -4.27 -0.07 5.57
C GLU A 52 -3.04 -0.80 6.08
N ILE A 53 -2.30 -0.18 7.00
CA ILE A 53 -1.16 -0.81 7.66
C ILE A 53 -1.60 -1.19 9.07
N ILE A 54 -1.56 -2.49 9.37
CA ILE A 54 -1.92 -3.06 10.66
C ILE A 54 -0.78 -3.99 11.11
N GLY A 55 -0.13 -3.64 12.23
CA GLY A 55 1.11 -4.30 12.63
C GLY A 55 2.18 -4.16 11.55
N ASP A 56 2.66 -5.31 11.07
CA ASP A 56 3.67 -5.45 10.01
C ASP A 56 3.03 -5.95 8.70
N VAL A 57 1.73 -5.75 8.51
CA VAL A 57 1.00 -6.11 7.28
C VAL A 57 0.37 -4.88 6.65
N ALA A 58 0.62 -4.71 5.35
CA ALA A 58 -0.05 -3.76 4.47
C ALA A 58 -1.17 -4.44 3.69
N ILE A 59 -2.38 -3.96 3.89
CA ILE A 59 -3.61 -4.44 3.28
C ILE A 59 -4.00 -3.46 2.18
N PHE A 60 -3.91 -3.90 0.94
CA PHE A 60 -4.37 -3.15 -0.22
C PHE A 60 -5.84 -3.44 -0.45
N LYS A 61 -6.68 -2.41 -0.36
CA LYS A 61 -8.09 -2.49 -0.75
C LYS A 61 -8.23 -2.09 -2.21
N TYR A 62 -8.96 -2.89 -2.97
CA TYR A 62 -9.27 -2.63 -4.37
C TYR A 62 -10.74 -2.21 -4.52
N ASN A 63 -11.03 -1.51 -5.62
CA ASN A 63 -12.38 -1.05 -5.94
C ASN A 63 -13.37 -2.20 -6.18
N ASP A 64 -12.88 -3.40 -6.52
CA ASP A 64 -13.70 -4.61 -6.71
C ASP A 64 -14.04 -5.34 -5.40
N GLY A 65 -13.59 -4.79 -4.26
CA GLY A 65 -13.79 -5.39 -2.93
C GLY A 65 -12.75 -6.42 -2.54
N THR A 66 -11.83 -6.78 -3.45
CA THR A 66 -10.73 -7.70 -3.12
C THR A 66 -9.69 -7.01 -2.22
N LYS A 67 -8.91 -7.84 -1.52
CA LYS A 67 -7.83 -7.39 -0.64
C LYS A 67 -6.55 -8.14 -0.96
N LEU A 68 -5.42 -7.43 -1.03
CA LEU A 68 -4.09 -8.04 -1.07
C LEU A 68 -3.40 -7.78 0.26
N TYR A 69 -2.91 -8.84 0.88
CA TYR A 69 -2.14 -8.77 2.11
C TYR A 69 -0.66 -8.86 1.74
N LEU A 70 0.11 -7.88 2.18
CA LEU A 70 1.54 -7.81 1.94
C LEU A 70 2.24 -7.62 3.28
N GLU A 71 3.20 -8.49 3.58
CA GLU A 71 4.05 -8.31 4.74
C GLU A 71 5.09 -7.20 4.50
N VAL A 72 5.23 -6.33 5.49
CA VAL A 72 6.17 -5.21 5.55
C VAL A 72 6.99 -5.36 6.84
N SER A 73 7.85 -6.38 6.85
CA SER A 73 8.83 -6.68 7.91
C SER A 73 10.25 -6.51 7.40
#